data_AF-A0A528FJP2-F1
#
_entry.id   AF-A0A528FJP2-F1
#
_cell.length_a   1.000
_cell.length_b   1.000
_cell.length_c   1.000
_cell.angle_alpha   90.00
_cell.angle_beta   90.00
_cell.angle_gamma   90.00
#
_symmetry.space_group_name_H-M   'P 1'
#
loop_
_entity.id
_entity.type
_entity.pdbx_description
1 polymer ?
#
loop_
_entity_poly.entity_id
_entity_poly.type
_entity_poly.pdbx_seq_one_letter_code
_entity_poly.pdbx_strand_id
1 'polypeptide(L)' 'MPFKFHEPRRHRIPRARYRVRNWPDYDAGLVRRGDIRLWLSDDAIAGWRPSCRSTPGGQRRFSDVAIETTLMLGALCR' A
#
# COMPACT_ATOMS: atom_id res chain seq x y z
N MET A 1 15.45 29.89 21.38
CA MET A 1 16.27 28.91 20.62
C MET A 1 17.71 28.98 21.11
N PRO A 2 18.23 27.95 21.80
CA PRO A 2 19.52 28.01 22.51
C PRO A 2 20.75 28.26 21.62
N PHE A 3 20.61 28.12 20.30
CA PHE A 3 21.73 28.06 19.37
C PHE A 3 21.89 29.30 18.48
N LYS A 4 21.00 30.32 18.62
CA LYS A 4 21.02 31.50 17.73
C LYS A 4 22.28 32.37 17.89
N PHE A 5 22.90 32.40 19.06
CA PHE A 5 24.05 33.28 19.33
C PHE A 5 25.40 32.75 18.82
N HIS A 6 25.47 31.52 18.28
CA HIS A 6 26.72 30.86 17.88
C HIS A 6 26.84 30.57 16.37
N GLU A 7 25.98 31.17 15.56
CA GLU A 7 25.91 30.96 14.11
C GLU A 7 27.25 31.14 13.36
N PRO A 8 28.08 32.17 13.66
CA PRO A 8 29.38 32.34 13.01
C PRO A 8 30.39 31.22 13.32
N ARG A 9 30.22 30.49 14.43
CA ARG A 9 31.16 29.43 14.88
C ARG A 9 30.70 28.02 14.55
N ARG A 10 29.52 27.87 13.93
CA ARG A 10 28.90 26.57 13.60
C ARG A 10 29.75 25.70 12.68
N HIS A 11 30.59 26.31 11.85
CA HIS A 11 31.51 25.61 10.94
C HIS A 11 32.64 24.86 11.67
N ARG A 12 32.92 25.19 12.94
CA ARG A 12 33.93 24.49 13.76
C ARG A 12 33.38 23.23 14.46
N ILE A 13 32.06 23.05 14.48
CA ILE A 13 31.43 21.87 15.09
C ILE A 13 31.33 20.79 14.01
N PRO A 14 32.01 19.65 14.16
CA PRO A 14 31.89 18.54 13.23
C PRO A 14 30.43 18.11 13.16
N ARG A 15 29.88 18.01 11.94
CA ARG A 15 28.53 17.50 11.75
C ARG A 15 28.54 16.00 12.02
N ALA A 16 27.70 15.55 12.96
CA ALA A 16 27.45 14.13 13.11
C ALA A 16 26.85 13.58 11.81
N ARG A 17 27.47 12.55 11.24
CA ARG A 17 26.97 11.83 10.07
C ARG A 17 26.24 10.59 10.56
N TYR A 18 24.92 10.65 10.54
CA TYR A 18 24.08 9.49 10.85
C TYR A 18 23.86 8.66 9.59
N ARG A 19 24.03 7.33 9.69
CA ARG A 19 23.66 6.37 8.65
C ARG A 19 22.67 5.39 9.27
N VAL A 20 21.48 5.32 8.70
CA VAL A 20 20.45 4.35 9.09
C VAL A 20 20.96 2.96 8.69
N ARG A 21 21.21 2.09 9.66
CA ARG A 21 21.73 0.73 9.45
C ARG A 21 20.65 -0.36 9.61
N ASN A 22 19.55 -0.02 10.27
CA ASN A 22 18.44 -0.91 10.57
C ASN A 22 17.28 -0.80 9.56
N TRP A 23 17.51 -0.16 8.39
CA TRP A 23 16.47 -0.01 7.37
C TRP A 23 15.82 -1.34 6.97
N PRO A 24 16.58 -2.44 6.73
CA PRO A 24 15.98 -3.72 6.37
C PRO A 24 15.08 -4.30 7.48
N ASP A 25 15.50 -4.20 8.74
CA ASP A 25 14.72 -4.70 9.88
C ASP A 25 13.43 -3.91 10.09
N TYR A 26 13.52 -2.59 9.90
CA TYR A 26 12.37 -1.70 9.97
C TYR A 26 11.36 -1.99 8.86
N ASP A 27 11.84 -2.16 7.63
CA ASP A 27 11.03 -2.47 6.45
C ASP A 27 10.34 -3.85 6.59
N ALA A 28 11.06 -4.88 7.04
CA ALA A 28 10.49 -6.19 7.31
C ALA A 28 9.38 -6.13 8.39
N GLY A 29 9.56 -5.28 9.41
CA GLY A 29 8.53 -5.01 10.41
C GLY A 29 7.29 -4.33 9.81
N LEU A 30 7.47 -3.46 8.81
CA LEU A 30 6.38 -2.78 8.12
C LEU A 30 5.60 -3.75 7.22
N VAL A 31 6.30 -4.59 6.45
CA VAL A 31 5.69 -5.64 5.62
C VAL A 31 4.85 -6.58 6.49
N ARG A 32 5.37 -7.04 7.63
CA ARG A 32 4.62 -7.93 8.53
C ARG A 32 3.37 -7.29 9.14
N ARG A 33 3.33 -5.96 9.26
CA ARG A 33 2.13 -5.23 9.72
C ARG A 33 1.08 -5.09 8.62
N GLY A 34 1.49 -5.09 7.36
CA GLY A 34 0.61 -5.00 6.19
C GLY A 34 0.35 -6.34 5.49
N ASP A 35 0.84 -7.45 6.03
CA ASP A 35 0.64 -8.78 5.45
C ASP A 35 -0.78 -9.27 5.76
N ILE A 36 -1.66 -9.16 4.75
CA ILE A 36 -3.06 -9.57 4.85
C ILE A 36 -3.26 -10.77 3.94
N ARG A 37 -3.66 -11.90 4.53
CA ARG A 37 -4.04 -13.11 3.79
C ARG A 37 -5.57 -13.19 3.68
N LEU A 38 -6.06 -13.20 2.45
CA LEU A 38 -7.49 -13.23 2.13
C LEU A 38 -7.84 -14.56 1.48
N TRP A 39 -8.98 -15.11 1.85
CA TRP A 39 -9.59 -16.25 1.18
C TRP A 39 -10.77 -15.73 0.36
N LEU A 40 -10.79 -16.07 -0.93
CA LEU A 40 -11.92 -15.77 -1.81
C LEU A 40 -12.80 -17.02 -1.92
N SER A 41 -14.11 -16.83 -1.94
CA SER A 41 -15.04 -17.94 -2.16
C SER A 41 -14.88 -18.50 -3.58
N ASP A 42 -15.18 -19.78 -3.75
CA ASP A 42 -15.13 -20.43 -5.07
C ASP A 42 -16.08 -19.74 -6.07
N ASP A 43 -17.24 -19.26 -5.60
CA ASP A 43 -18.19 -18.49 -6.41
C ASP A 43 -17.59 -17.17 -6.90
N ALA A 44 -16.84 -16.47 -6.05
CA ALA A 44 -16.17 -15.22 -6.42
C ALA A 44 -15.09 -15.46 -7.48
N ILE A 45 -14.36 -16.57 -7.37
CA ILE A 45 -13.34 -16.97 -8.34
C ILE A 45 -14.00 -17.38 -9.67
N ALA A 46 -15.04 -18.20 -9.62
CA ALA A 46 -15.76 -18.67 -10.81
C ALA A 46 -16.44 -17.50 -11.55
N GLY A 47 -17.05 -16.56 -10.80
CA GLY A 47 -17.72 -15.38 -11.32
C GLY A 47 -16.79 -14.21 -11.66
N TRP A 48 -15.47 -14.37 -11.53
CA TRP A 48 -14.52 -13.25 -11.64
C TRP A 48 -14.49 -12.60 -13.02
N ARG A 49 -14.59 -13.41 -14.09
CA ARG A 49 -14.59 -12.91 -15.47
C ARG A 49 -16.01 -12.58 -15.92
N PRO A 50 -16.24 -11.40 -16.53
CA PRO A 50 -17.55 -11.08 -17.06
C PRO A 50 -17.92 -12.01 -18.23
N SER A 51 -19.18 -12.38 -18.30
CA SER A 51 -19.74 -13.07 -19.46
C SER A 51 -19.77 -12.15 -20.68
N CYS A 52 -19.56 -12.72 -21.86
CA CYS A 52 -19.64 -11.98 -23.12
C CYS A 52 -21.06 -11.41 -23.30
N ARG A 53 -21.13 -10.12 -23.63
CA ARG A 53 -22.38 -9.44 -23.90
C ARG A 53 -22.86 -9.77 -25.32
N SER A 54 -24.13 -10.14 -25.44
CA SER A 54 -24.80 -10.42 -26.72
C SER A 54 -25.55 -9.21 -27.30
N THR A 55 -25.82 -8.19 -26.48
CA THR A 55 -26.53 -6.97 -26.90
C THR A 55 -25.56 -5.89 -27.42
N PRO A 56 -26.03 -4.93 -28.24
CA PRO A 56 -25.22 -3.81 -28.71
C PRO A 56 -24.55 -3.02 -27.58
N GLY A 57 -23.28 -2.64 -27.80
CA GLY A 57 -22.44 -1.93 -26.83
C GLY A 57 -21.08 -2.62 -26.64
N GLY A 58 -20.17 -1.96 -25.91
CA GLY A 58 -18.86 -2.51 -25.59
C GLY A 58 -18.92 -3.72 -24.64
N GLN A 59 -17.90 -4.58 -24.71
CA GLN A 59 -17.76 -5.72 -23.79
C GLN A 59 -17.41 -5.26 -22.38
N ARG A 60 -17.99 -5.93 -21.37
CA ARG A 60 -17.68 -5.66 -19.96
C ARG A 60 -16.25 -6.12 -19.65
N ARG A 61 -15.50 -5.30 -18.93
CA ARG A 61 -14.13 -5.63 -18.47
C ARG A 61 -14.12 -6.31 -17.10
N PHE A 62 -15.12 -6.01 -16.27
CA PHE A 62 -15.26 -6.55 -14.92
C PHE A 62 -16.66 -7.13 -14.75
N SER A 63 -16.76 -8.23 -14.01
CA SER A 63 -18.06 -8.78 -13.58
C SER A 63 -18.58 -8.03 -12.36
N ASP A 64 -19.88 -8.13 -12.12
CA ASP A 64 -20.52 -7.50 -10.97
C ASP A 64 -19.96 -8.09 -9.65
N VAL A 65 -19.71 -9.40 -9.63
CA VAL A 65 -19.04 -10.11 -8.53
C VAL A 65 -17.63 -9.60 -8.27
N ALA A 66 -16.82 -9.35 -9.31
CA ALA A 66 -15.47 -8.81 -9.13
C ALA A 66 -15.50 -7.38 -8.55
N ILE A 67 -16.46 -6.55 -8.99
CA ILE A 67 -16.65 -5.19 -8.46
C ILE A 67 -17.06 -5.25 -6.98
N GLU A 68 -18.07 -6.05 -6.64
CA GLU A 68 -18.55 -6.21 -5.27
C GLU A 68 -17.45 -6.72 -4.33
N THR A 69 -16.72 -7.77 -4.75
CA THR A 69 -15.61 -8.34 -3.98
C THR A 69 -14.54 -7.28 -3.72
N THR A 70 -14.19 -6.47 -4.72
CA THR A 70 -13.17 -5.43 -4.57
C THR A 70 -13.63 -4.31 -3.63
N LEU A 71 -14.92 -3.94 -3.66
CA LEU A 71 -15.50 -2.96 -2.74
C LEU A 71 -15.46 -3.46 -1.29
N MET A 72 -15.80 -4.74 -1.07
CA MET A 72 -15.70 -5.35 0.26
C MET A 72 -14.26 -5.33 0.79
N LEU A 73 -13.28 -5.67 -0.06
CA LEU A 73 -11.86 -5.59 0.31
C LEU A 73 -11.43 -4.16 0.65
N GLY A 74 -11.88 -3.17 -0.13
CA GLY A 74 -11.61 -1.76 0.16
C GLY A 74 -12.22 -1.28 1.48
N ALA A 75 -13.37 -1.83 1.89
CA ALA A 75 -13.99 -1.52 3.17
C ALA A 75 -13.25 -2.17 4.35
N LEU A 76 -12.68 -3.38 4.16
CA LEU A 76 -11.90 -4.09 5.18
C LEU A 76 -10.55 -3.43 5.44
N CYS A 77 -9.89 -2.91 4.40
CA CYS A 77 -8.54 -2.34 4.47
C CYS A 77 -8.51 -0.82 4.70
N ARG A 78 -9.52 -0.26 5.38
CA ARG A 78 -9.63 1.20 5.62
C ARG A 78 -8.69 1.69 6.74
#